data_AF-A0A411X3Z7-F1
#
_entry.id   AF-A0A411X3Z7-F1
#
_cell.length_a   1.000
_cell.length_b   1.000
_cell.length_c   1.000
_cell.angle_alpha   90.00
_cell.angle_beta   90.00
_cell.angle_gamma   90.00
#
_symmetry.space_group_name_H-M   'P 1'
#
loop_
_entity.id
_entity.type
_entity.pdbx_description
1 polymer ?
#
loop_
_entity_poly.entity_id
_entity_poly.type
_entity_poly.pdbx_seq_one_letter_code
_entity_poly.pdbx_strand_id
1 'polypeptide(L)'
;MFKTIALATLMAASCSAHAVTTWNFSYTGFLHESTSFFDDARVLQGSFSGDDANGDGYVGKDEITSFSLNGTEFLGCAGDSNEFYKCGTDTFEYQIGGALAFSAGQRGEDPYGGMYNGHYYTTGDREFEYLFTPFESYRNDYLWTEQTQFAIDKVAVGGSPVIAVPEPGTWAMLATGLLLVTGVARRRRQAEQPIRG
;
A
#
# COMPACT_ATOMS: atom_id res chain seq x y z
N MET A 1 32.49 3.52 37.33
CA MET A 1 32.21 4.30 36.09
C MET A 1 31.96 3.45 34.84
N PHE A 2 32.14 2.12 34.88
CA PHE A 2 31.84 1.21 33.74
C PHE A 2 30.35 0.80 33.57
N LYS A 3 29.47 1.19 34.50
CA LYS A 3 28.04 0.78 34.49
C LYS A 3 27.16 1.62 33.54
N THR A 4 27.58 2.82 33.18
CA THR A 4 26.79 3.76 32.34
C THR A 4 27.00 3.56 30.84
N ILE A 5 28.05 2.86 30.42
CA ILE A 5 28.38 2.70 28.99
C ILE A 5 27.55 1.57 28.34
N ALA A 6 27.20 0.53 29.10
CA ALA A 6 26.47 -0.63 28.56
C ALA A 6 24.97 -0.37 28.26
N LEU A 7 24.37 0.68 28.82
CA LEU A 7 22.97 1.04 28.56
C LEU A 7 22.83 1.90 27.30
N ALA A 8 23.87 2.64 26.92
CA ALA A 8 23.89 3.50 25.74
C ALA A 8 24.01 2.70 24.43
N THR A 9 24.69 1.54 24.44
CA THR A 9 24.83 0.69 23.25
C THR A 9 23.57 -0.15 22.95
N LEU A 10 22.70 -0.41 23.93
CA LEU A 10 21.44 -1.14 23.70
C LEU A 10 20.34 -0.26 23.09
N MET A 11 20.36 1.06 23.31
CA MET A 11 19.38 1.99 22.72
C MET A 11 19.71 2.40 21.27
N ALA A 12 20.93 2.17 20.79
CA ALA A 12 21.33 2.51 19.43
C ALA A 12 20.86 1.49 18.36
N ALA A 13 20.35 0.32 18.78
CA ALA A 13 19.92 -0.75 17.86
C ALA A 13 18.42 -0.74 17.54
N SER A 14 17.64 0.20 18.09
CA SER A 14 16.17 0.20 18.00
C SER A 14 15.60 1.03 16.84
N CYS A 15 16.44 1.58 15.97
CA CYS A 15 15.97 2.28 14.78
C CYS A 15 15.56 1.25 13.71
N SER A 16 14.47 0.53 13.95
CA SER A 16 13.73 -0.13 12.89
C SER A 16 13.20 0.99 12.00
N ALA A 17 13.86 1.24 10.86
CA ALA A 17 13.28 2.07 9.82
C ALA A 17 11.99 1.36 9.38
N HIS A 18 10.83 1.87 9.82
CA HIS A 18 9.54 1.36 9.38
C HIS A 18 9.38 1.82 7.93
N ALA A 19 9.72 0.95 6.99
CA ALA A 19 9.43 1.18 5.59
C ALA A 19 7.92 0.97 5.39
N VAL A 20 7.24 1.98 4.87
CA VAL A 20 5.81 1.88 4.51
C VAL A 20 5.64 0.73 3.51
N THR A 21 4.71 -0.18 3.78
CA THR A 21 4.44 -1.27 2.85
C THR A 21 3.89 -0.71 1.53
N THR A 22 4.38 -1.22 0.40
CA THR A 22 3.87 -0.86 -0.93
C THR A 22 3.37 -2.09 -1.66
N TRP A 23 2.25 -1.96 -2.37
CA TRP A 23 1.68 -2.99 -3.22
C TRP A 23 1.55 -2.47 -4.64
N ASN A 24 1.84 -3.34 -5.60
CA ASN A 24 1.51 -3.14 -7.01
C ASN A 24 0.37 -4.07 -7.37
N PHE A 25 -0.59 -3.58 -8.14
CA PHE A 25 -1.71 -4.38 -8.59
C PHE A 25 -2.05 -4.13 -10.05
N SER A 26 -2.76 -5.09 -10.64
CA SER A 26 -3.34 -4.95 -11.95
C SER A 26 -4.71 -5.62 -12.04
N TYR A 27 -5.55 -5.04 -12.89
CA TYR A 27 -6.75 -5.67 -13.41
C TYR A 27 -6.56 -5.86 -14.91
N THR A 28 -6.80 -7.08 -15.39
CA THR A 28 -6.65 -7.43 -16.81
C THR A 28 -7.95 -8.00 -17.34
N GLY A 29 -8.35 -7.55 -18.52
CA GLY A 29 -9.56 -8.01 -19.18
C GLY A 29 -10.80 -7.19 -18.81
N PHE A 30 -11.39 -6.51 -19.78
CA PHE A 30 -12.56 -5.65 -19.57
C PHE A 30 -13.56 -5.75 -20.71
N LEU A 31 -14.84 -5.59 -20.40
CA LEU A 31 -15.89 -5.51 -21.41
C LEU A 31 -16.08 -4.05 -21.83
N HIS A 32 -15.86 -3.75 -23.11
CA HIS A 32 -16.15 -2.43 -23.65
C HIS A 32 -17.66 -2.28 -23.88
N GLU A 33 -18.31 -1.34 -23.18
CA GLU A 33 -19.78 -1.25 -23.09
C GLU A 33 -20.42 -1.03 -24.47
N SER A 34 -19.85 -0.15 -25.30
CA SER A 34 -20.45 0.24 -26.58
C SER A 34 -20.35 -0.81 -27.68
N THR A 35 -19.29 -1.65 -27.67
CA THR A 35 -19.09 -2.71 -28.67
C THR A 35 -19.47 -4.09 -28.15
N SER A 36 -19.71 -4.23 -26.84
CA SER A 36 -19.89 -5.52 -26.16
C SER A 36 -18.74 -6.51 -26.43
N PHE A 37 -17.54 -5.98 -26.71
CA PHE A 37 -16.34 -6.77 -26.95
C PHE A 37 -15.53 -6.87 -25.65
N PHE A 38 -15.18 -8.09 -25.25
CA PHE A 38 -14.28 -8.32 -24.14
C PHE A 38 -12.83 -8.22 -24.64
N ASP A 39 -12.14 -7.19 -24.18
CA ASP A 39 -10.72 -6.96 -24.47
C ASP A 39 -9.88 -7.57 -23.35
N ASP A 40 -9.31 -8.74 -23.62
CA ASP A 40 -8.46 -9.49 -22.69
C ASP A 40 -7.04 -8.90 -22.54
N ALA A 41 -6.66 -7.97 -23.41
CA ALA A 41 -5.36 -7.31 -23.41
C ALA A 41 -5.37 -5.97 -22.68
N ARG A 42 -6.55 -5.40 -22.39
CA ARG A 42 -6.66 -4.17 -21.60
C ARG A 42 -6.22 -4.42 -20.17
N VAL A 43 -5.31 -3.57 -19.68
CA VAL A 43 -4.77 -3.62 -18.31
C VAL A 43 -4.94 -2.27 -17.63
N LEU A 44 -5.54 -2.28 -16.44
CA LEU A 44 -5.46 -1.19 -15.47
C LEU A 44 -4.38 -1.54 -14.45
N GLN A 45 -3.41 -0.64 -14.26
CA GLN A 45 -2.29 -0.86 -13.35
C GLN A 45 -2.28 0.21 -12.26
N GLY A 46 -1.88 -0.17 -11.06
CA GLY A 46 -1.76 0.78 -9.97
C GLY A 46 -0.81 0.33 -8.87
N SER A 47 -0.58 1.24 -7.94
CA SER A 47 0.21 0.99 -6.75
C SER A 47 -0.31 1.82 -5.59
N PHE A 48 -0.18 1.31 -4.37
CA PHE A 48 -0.45 2.08 -3.16
C PHE A 48 0.57 1.74 -2.08
N SER A 49 0.81 2.69 -1.20
CA SER A 49 1.64 2.52 -0.02
C SER A 49 0.82 2.81 1.22
N GLY A 50 0.85 1.94 2.22
CA GLY A 50 0.10 2.08 3.47
C GLY A 50 0.41 0.95 4.44
N ASP A 51 -0.15 1.00 5.63
CA ASP A 51 -0.03 -0.07 6.62
C ASP A 51 -1.34 -0.18 7.40
N ASP A 52 -1.79 -1.40 7.70
CA ASP A 52 -2.91 -1.65 8.62
C ASP A 52 -2.49 -1.21 10.03
N ALA A 53 -2.83 0.04 10.36
CA ALA A 53 -2.39 0.72 11.57
C ALA A 53 -3.27 0.33 12.77
N ASN A 54 -4.51 -0.05 12.50
CA ASN A 54 -5.49 -0.43 13.51
C ASN A 54 -5.52 -1.95 13.81
N GLY A 55 -4.92 -2.77 12.94
CA GLY A 55 -4.79 -4.22 13.06
C GLY A 55 -6.05 -5.01 12.72
N ASP A 56 -6.95 -4.49 11.89
CA ASP A 56 -8.24 -5.12 11.53
C ASP A 56 -8.16 -6.05 10.30
N GLY A 57 -6.98 -6.13 9.66
CA GLY A 57 -6.76 -6.93 8.45
C GLY A 57 -7.12 -6.23 7.14
N TYR A 58 -7.51 -4.96 7.21
CA TYR A 58 -7.78 -4.09 6.08
C TYR A 58 -6.81 -2.91 6.07
N VAL A 59 -6.50 -2.42 4.88
CA VAL A 59 -5.83 -1.14 4.70
C VAL A 59 -6.88 -0.18 4.14
N GLY A 60 -7.33 0.74 4.98
CA GLY A 60 -8.32 1.74 4.62
C GLY A 60 -7.72 2.98 3.94
N LYS A 61 -8.60 3.85 3.45
CA LYS A 61 -8.23 5.14 2.85
C LYS A 61 -7.37 6.02 3.75
N ASP A 62 -7.64 6.03 5.06
CA ASP A 62 -6.91 6.87 6.01
C ASP A 62 -5.54 6.27 6.40
N GLU A 63 -5.25 5.04 5.94
CA GLU A 63 -4.04 4.28 6.23
C GLU A 63 -3.07 4.21 5.05
N ILE A 64 -3.47 4.75 3.89
CA ILE A 64 -2.62 4.90 2.73
C ILE A 64 -1.95 6.27 2.68
N THR A 65 -0.72 6.28 2.18
CA THR A 65 0.12 7.45 1.99
C THR A 65 0.34 7.78 0.51
N SER A 66 0.06 6.82 -0.38
CA SER A 66 0.07 7.00 -1.83
C SER A 66 -0.98 6.08 -2.48
N PHE A 67 -1.59 6.50 -3.59
CA PHE A 67 -2.46 5.65 -4.39
C PHE A 67 -2.50 6.09 -5.86
N SER A 68 -1.69 5.42 -6.68
CA SER A 68 -1.59 5.71 -8.10
C SER A 68 -2.32 4.70 -8.98
N LEU A 69 -3.04 5.21 -10.00
CA LEU A 69 -3.59 4.42 -11.11
C LEU A 69 -3.07 4.98 -12.43
N ASN A 70 -2.58 4.11 -13.32
CA ASN A 70 -2.08 4.46 -14.66
C ASN A 70 -1.16 5.71 -14.68
N GLY A 71 -0.33 5.86 -13.65
CA GLY A 71 0.62 6.97 -13.51
C GLY A 71 0.08 8.27 -12.91
N THR A 72 -1.22 8.34 -12.59
CA THR A 72 -1.82 9.47 -11.86
C THR A 72 -1.81 9.18 -10.37
N GLU A 73 -1.39 10.13 -9.52
CA GLU A 73 -1.39 9.98 -8.05
C GLU A 73 -2.65 10.63 -7.47
N PHE A 74 -3.58 9.82 -6.94
CA PHE A 74 -4.91 10.31 -6.55
C PHE A 74 -4.96 10.92 -5.15
N LEU A 75 -4.05 10.58 -4.24
CA LEU A 75 -3.98 11.31 -2.96
C LEU A 75 -3.29 12.66 -3.14
N GLY A 76 -2.22 12.69 -3.93
CA GLY A 76 -1.46 13.90 -4.26
C GLY A 76 -2.29 14.94 -5.02
N CYS A 77 -3.00 14.53 -6.07
CA CYS A 77 -3.80 15.47 -6.89
C CYS A 77 -5.01 16.05 -6.14
N ALA A 78 -5.43 15.46 -5.02
CA ALA A 78 -6.57 15.94 -4.26
C ALA A 78 -6.34 17.37 -3.74
N GLY A 79 -5.09 17.73 -3.44
CA GLY A 79 -4.71 19.08 -3.03
C GLY A 79 -4.86 20.15 -4.13
N ASP A 80 -4.84 19.75 -5.41
CA ASP A 80 -4.99 20.65 -6.56
C ASP A 80 -6.46 20.88 -6.95
N SER A 81 -7.38 20.20 -6.28
CA SER A 81 -8.82 20.34 -6.51
C SER A 81 -9.30 21.77 -6.22
N ASN A 82 -10.08 22.32 -7.15
CA ASN A 82 -10.70 23.63 -7.07
C ASN A 82 -12.16 23.59 -7.57
N GLU A 83 -12.75 24.73 -7.92
CA GLU A 83 -14.12 24.80 -8.43
C GLU A 83 -14.27 24.07 -9.78
N PHE A 84 -13.27 24.18 -10.65
CA PHE A 84 -13.28 23.72 -12.03
C PHE A 84 -12.52 22.42 -12.26
N TYR A 85 -11.82 21.93 -11.24
CA TYR A 85 -11.08 20.67 -11.29
C TYR A 85 -11.28 19.91 -9.99
N LYS A 86 -11.65 18.63 -10.09
CA LYS A 86 -11.70 17.71 -8.96
C LYS A 86 -10.82 16.52 -9.28
N CYS A 87 -10.00 16.11 -8.35
CA CYS A 87 -9.21 14.89 -8.43
C CYS A 87 -9.16 14.26 -7.04
N GLY A 88 -9.20 12.94 -6.96
CA GLY A 88 -9.09 12.28 -5.68
C GLY A 88 -9.55 10.83 -5.68
N THR A 89 -9.48 10.27 -4.48
CA THR A 89 -10.03 8.96 -4.14
C THR A 89 -11.18 9.18 -3.19
N ASP A 90 -12.34 8.63 -3.51
CA ASP A 90 -13.54 8.69 -2.67
C ASP A 90 -13.51 7.57 -1.65
N THR A 91 -13.34 6.33 -2.12
CA THR A 91 -13.26 5.12 -1.30
C THR A 91 -11.99 4.33 -1.60
N PHE A 92 -11.43 3.70 -0.58
CA PHE A 92 -10.30 2.80 -0.70
C PHE A 92 -10.33 1.81 0.46
N GLU A 93 -10.26 0.52 0.14
CA GLU A 93 -10.19 -0.57 1.09
C GLU A 93 -9.47 -1.77 0.45
N TYR A 94 -8.43 -2.26 1.11
CA TYR A 94 -7.72 -3.46 0.70
C TYR A 94 -7.75 -4.49 1.82
N GLN A 95 -8.34 -5.65 1.57
CA GLN A 95 -8.20 -6.79 2.47
C GLN A 95 -6.83 -7.44 2.26
N ILE A 96 -6.00 -7.55 3.30
CA ILE A 96 -4.64 -8.09 3.17
C ILE A 96 -4.69 -9.52 2.61
N GLY A 97 -4.09 -9.72 1.42
CA GLY A 97 -4.11 -11.00 0.70
C GLY A 97 -5.44 -11.34 0.01
N GLY A 98 -6.39 -10.42 -0.02
CA GLY A 98 -7.72 -10.57 -0.57
C GLY A 98 -8.04 -9.52 -1.65
N ALA A 99 -9.29 -9.07 -1.66
CA ALA A 99 -9.79 -8.12 -2.65
C ALA A 99 -9.33 -6.68 -2.35
N LEU A 100 -9.14 -5.92 -3.43
CA LEU A 100 -8.95 -4.48 -3.41
C LEU A 100 -10.23 -3.84 -3.95
N ALA A 101 -10.76 -2.83 -3.26
CA ALA A 101 -11.91 -2.05 -3.66
C ALA A 101 -11.59 -0.55 -3.54
N PHE A 102 -11.81 0.20 -4.61
CA PHE A 102 -11.62 1.66 -4.59
C PHE A 102 -12.57 2.36 -5.55
N SER A 103 -12.75 3.66 -5.30
CA SER A 103 -13.31 4.61 -6.24
C SER A 103 -12.44 5.84 -6.29
N ALA A 104 -11.94 6.18 -7.47
CA ALA A 104 -11.10 7.33 -7.69
C ALA A 104 -11.31 7.91 -9.08
N GLY A 105 -10.99 9.18 -9.24
CA GLY A 105 -11.12 9.81 -10.54
C GLY A 105 -10.74 11.26 -10.52
N GLN A 106 -10.89 11.85 -11.69
CA GLN A 106 -10.71 13.27 -11.90
C GLN A 106 -11.76 13.80 -12.88
N ARG A 107 -12.17 15.05 -12.69
CA ARG A 107 -12.92 15.81 -13.68
C ARG A 107 -12.43 17.23 -13.80
N GLY A 108 -12.49 17.74 -15.01
CA GLY A 108 -12.32 19.15 -15.32
C GLY A 108 -13.60 19.70 -15.94
N GLU A 109 -13.87 20.97 -15.67
CA GLU A 109 -14.87 21.76 -16.36
C GLU A 109 -14.29 23.14 -16.64
N ASP A 110 -14.66 23.77 -17.76
CA ASP A 110 -14.27 25.15 -17.99
C ASP A 110 -15.15 26.11 -17.17
N PRO A 111 -14.67 27.32 -16.84
CA PRO A 111 -15.46 28.29 -16.09
C PRO A 111 -16.77 28.74 -16.74
N TYR A 112 -16.94 28.50 -18.05
CA TYR A 112 -18.13 28.87 -18.80
C TYR A 112 -19.10 27.70 -19.01
N GLY A 113 -18.76 26.49 -18.55
CA GLY A 113 -19.60 25.28 -18.63
C GLY A 113 -19.78 24.72 -20.05
N GLY A 114 -18.96 25.15 -21.02
CA GLY A 114 -18.99 24.67 -22.39
C GLY A 114 -18.14 23.42 -22.64
N MET A 115 -17.25 23.07 -21.71
CA MET A 115 -16.33 21.94 -21.82
C MET A 115 -16.24 21.20 -20.48
N TYR A 116 -16.38 19.89 -20.51
CA TYR A 116 -16.16 19.05 -19.34
C TYR A 116 -15.54 17.72 -19.74
N ASN A 117 -14.62 17.23 -18.93
CA ASN A 117 -13.98 15.95 -19.11
C ASN A 117 -13.84 15.24 -17.77
N GLY A 118 -13.62 13.93 -17.82
CA GLY A 118 -13.33 13.18 -16.62
C GLY A 118 -12.89 11.76 -16.92
N HIS A 119 -12.24 11.17 -15.93
CA HIS A 119 -11.80 9.78 -15.95
C HIS A 119 -11.97 9.22 -14.55
N TYR A 120 -12.75 8.16 -14.43
CA TYR A 120 -13.12 7.55 -13.17
C TYR A 120 -12.90 6.05 -13.21
N TYR A 121 -12.61 5.51 -12.03
CA TYR A 121 -12.36 4.10 -11.80
C TYR A 121 -13.15 3.70 -10.56
N THR A 122 -14.06 2.74 -10.71
CA THR A 122 -14.79 2.13 -9.60
C THR A 122 -14.63 0.62 -9.71
N THR A 123 -13.85 0.05 -8.79
CA THR A 123 -13.57 -1.39 -8.80
C THR A 123 -14.86 -2.22 -8.75
N GLY A 124 -14.98 -3.21 -9.62
CA GLY A 124 -16.15 -4.10 -9.68
C GLY A 124 -17.36 -3.51 -10.42
N ASP A 125 -17.29 -2.26 -10.88
CA ASP A 125 -18.31 -1.64 -11.73
C ASP A 125 -17.71 -1.27 -13.09
N ARG A 126 -17.00 -0.14 -13.16
CA ARG A 126 -16.52 0.41 -14.42
C ARG A 126 -15.34 1.37 -14.29
N GLU A 127 -14.62 1.49 -15.38
CA GLU A 127 -13.68 2.55 -15.69
C GLU A 127 -14.33 3.31 -16.84
N PHE A 128 -14.45 4.62 -16.71
CA PHE A 128 -14.96 5.39 -17.82
C PHE A 128 -14.27 6.74 -17.92
N GLU A 129 -14.08 7.14 -19.16
CA GLU A 129 -13.65 8.48 -19.52
C GLU A 129 -14.73 9.14 -20.37
N TYR A 130 -14.83 10.46 -20.24
CA TYR A 130 -15.64 11.26 -21.11
C TYR A 130 -14.95 12.57 -21.43
N LEU A 131 -15.28 13.08 -22.60
CA LEU A 131 -14.98 14.43 -23.03
C LEU A 131 -16.24 15.00 -23.67
N PHE A 132 -16.57 16.21 -23.30
CA PHE A 132 -17.59 17.00 -23.95
C PHE A 132 -17.04 18.39 -24.24
N THR A 133 -17.18 18.79 -25.49
CA THR A 133 -16.83 20.11 -26.01
C THR A 133 -17.90 20.54 -27.01
N PRO A 134 -17.92 21.81 -27.46
CA PRO A 134 -18.88 22.25 -28.48
C PRO A 134 -18.74 21.55 -29.84
N PHE A 135 -17.61 20.89 -30.10
CA PHE A 135 -17.28 20.30 -31.40
C PHE A 135 -17.20 18.77 -31.36
N GLU A 136 -17.01 18.19 -30.17
CA GLU A 136 -16.75 16.77 -29.98
C GLU A 136 -17.31 16.32 -28.64
N SER A 137 -17.96 15.16 -28.64
CA SER A 137 -18.34 14.47 -27.41
C SER A 137 -18.04 12.99 -27.57
N TYR A 138 -17.35 12.40 -26.61
CA TYR A 138 -17.20 10.96 -26.53
C TYR A 138 -17.28 10.49 -25.08
N ARG A 139 -17.62 9.22 -24.94
CA ARG A 139 -17.61 8.50 -23.67
C ARG A 139 -17.16 7.07 -23.96
N ASN A 140 -16.25 6.58 -23.15
CA ASN A 140 -15.66 5.26 -23.28
C ASN A 140 -15.76 4.56 -21.92
N ASP A 141 -16.48 3.44 -21.88
CA ASP A 141 -16.76 2.68 -20.65
C ASP A 141 -16.20 1.26 -20.80
N TYR A 142 -15.40 0.86 -19.81
CA TYR A 142 -14.87 -0.47 -19.63
C TYR A 142 -15.42 -1.06 -18.33
N LEU A 143 -16.19 -2.13 -18.46
CA LEU A 143 -16.87 -2.77 -17.35
C LEU A 143 -16.00 -3.89 -16.76
N TRP A 144 -15.97 -3.95 -15.43
CA TRP A 144 -15.48 -5.13 -14.73
C TRP A 144 -16.49 -6.26 -14.98
N THR A 145 -15.98 -7.47 -15.19
CA THR A 145 -16.81 -8.67 -15.34
C THR A 145 -16.23 -9.79 -14.51
N GLU A 146 -16.93 -10.92 -14.43
CA GLU A 146 -16.40 -12.14 -13.82
C GLU A 146 -15.13 -12.67 -14.54
N GLN A 147 -14.87 -12.22 -15.77
CA GLN A 147 -13.68 -12.58 -16.53
C GLN A 147 -12.49 -11.66 -16.23
N THR A 148 -12.70 -10.52 -15.57
CA THR A 148 -11.64 -9.59 -15.20
C THR A 148 -10.75 -10.22 -14.13
N GLN A 149 -9.46 -10.32 -14.43
CA GLN A 149 -8.47 -10.95 -13.55
C GLN A 149 -7.80 -9.90 -12.68
N PHE A 150 -7.67 -10.19 -11.39
CA PHE A 150 -6.98 -9.34 -10.43
C PHE A 150 -5.66 -9.99 -10.00
N ALA A 151 -4.59 -9.20 -9.98
CA ALA A 151 -3.30 -9.57 -9.43
C ALA A 151 -2.80 -8.45 -8.51
N ILE A 152 -2.21 -8.83 -7.37
CA ILE A 152 -1.60 -7.89 -6.43
C ILE A 152 -0.39 -8.53 -5.76
N ASP A 153 0.70 -7.78 -5.72
CA ASP A 153 1.96 -8.21 -5.15
C ASP A 153 2.52 -7.15 -4.22
N LYS A 154 2.98 -7.59 -3.04
CA LYS A 154 3.71 -6.73 -2.11
C LYS A 154 5.11 -6.47 -2.67
N VAL A 155 5.46 -5.19 -2.83
CA VAL A 155 6.79 -4.75 -3.23
C VAL A 155 7.72 -4.89 -2.04
N ALA A 156 8.76 -5.72 -2.17
CA ALA A 156 9.78 -5.80 -1.15
C ALA A 156 10.68 -4.57 -1.18
N VAL A 157 11.08 -4.12 0.01
CA VAL A 157 12.20 -3.19 0.18
C VAL A 157 13.45 -3.80 -0.48
N GLY A 158 13.87 -3.24 -1.63
CA GLY A 158 15.02 -3.73 -2.41
C GLY A 158 14.69 -4.43 -3.74
N GLY A 159 13.42 -4.46 -4.18
CA GLY A 159 13.05 -4.88 -5.54
C GLY A 159 13.01 -6.39 -5.81
N SER A 160 13.13 -7.23 -4.78
CA SER A 160 13.01 -8.70 -4.90
C SER A 160 11.81 -9.21 -4.10
N PRO A 161 10.80 -9.87 -4.70
CA PRO A 161 9.55 -10.26 -4.02
C PRO A 161 9.78 -10.95 -2.67
N VAL A 162 9.05 -10.52 -1.64
CA VAL A 162 9.12 -11.11 -0.29
C VAL A 162 8.38 -12.44 -0.30
N ILE A 163 9.09 -13.54 -0.54
CA ILE A 163 8.64 -14.84 -0.04
C ILE A 163 8.81 -14.75 1.48
N ALA A 164 7.70 -14.78 2.23
CA ALA A 164 7.74 -14.85 3.69
C ALA A 164 8.36 -16.17 4.14
N VAL A 165 9.69 -16.24 4.13
CA VAL A 165 10.46 -17.28 4.80
C VAL A 165 10.53 -16.83 6.27
N PRO A 166 10.05 -17.62 7.24
CA PRO A 166 10.33 -17.35 8.64
C PRO A 166 11.85 -17.44 8.79
N GLU A 167 12.55 -16.31 8.90
CA GLU A 167 14.00 -16.33 9.04
C GLU A 167 14.33 -17.09 10.33
N PRO A 168 14.98 -18.29 10.24
CA PRO A 168 15.36 -19.07 11.42
C PRO A 168 16.33 -18.29 12.33
N GLY A 169 16.90 -17.20 11.82
CA GLY A 169 17.82 -16.31 12.51
C GLY A 169 17.19 -15.52 13.65
N THR A 170 15.94 -15.07 13.55
CA THR A 170 15.34 -14.19 14.58
C THR A 170 15.19 -14.92 15.91
N TRP A 171 14.74 -16.17 15.86
CA TRP A 171 14.64 -17.03 17.04
C TRP A 171 16.03 -17.46 17.55
N ALA A 172 16.97 -17.73 16.65
CA ALA A 172 18.34 -18.06 17.02
C ALA A 172 19.04 -16.90 17.73
N MET A 173 18.85 -15.66 17.28
CA MET A 173 19.40 -14.45 17.89
C MET A 173 18.74 -14.14 19.24
N LEU A 174 17.41 -14.33 19.36
CA LEU A 174 16.70 -14.23 20.63
C LEU A 174 17.20 -15.27 21.65
N ALA A 175 17.31 -16.53 21.22
CA ALA A 175 17.81 -17.62 22.06
C ALA A 175 19.27 -17.39 22.49
N THR A 176 20.10 -16.89 21.58
CA THR A 176 21.51 -16.54 21.87
C THR A 176 21.60 -15.38 22.85
N GLY A 177 20.75 -14.35 22.69
CA GLY A 177 20.66 -13.23 23.63
C GLY A 177 20.25 -13.68 25.04
N LEU A 178 19.25 -14.54 25.15
CA LEU A 178 18.80 -15.12 26.44
C LEU A 178 19.88 -15.97 27.11
N LEU A 179 20.63 -16.76 26.34
CA LEU A 179 21.74 -17.58 26.87
C LEU A 179 22.89 -16.71 27.40
N LEU A 180 23.22 -15.61 26.71
CA LEU A 180 24.25 -14.69 27.17
C LEU A 180 23.84 -13.95 28.46
N VAL A 181 22.59 -13.47 28.54
CA VAL A 181 22.07 -12.78 29.72
C VAL A 181 22.01 -13.72 30.93
N THR A 182 21.50 -14.94 30.75
CA THR A 182 21.44 -15.94 31.84
C THR A 182 22.84 -16.40 32.27
N GLY A 183 23.77 -16.58 31.34
CA GLY A 183 25.17 -16.94 31.65
C GLY A 183 25.90 -15.86 32.46
N VAL A 184 25.72 -14.59 32.11
CA VAL A 184 26.29 -13.46 32.85
C VAL A 184 25.65 -13.30 34.23
N ALA A 185 24.31 -13.45 34.34
CA ALA A 185 23.61 -13.38 35.62
C ALA A 185 24.05 -14.49 36.60
N ARG A 186 24.33 -15.69 36.09
CA ARG A 186 24.77 -16.84 36.91
C ARG A 186 26.20 -16.67 37.43
N ARG A 187 27.11 -16.12 36.62
CA ARG A 187 28.49 -15.83 37.05
C ARG A 187 28.56 -14.77 38.15
N ARG A 188 27.68 -13.76 38.13
CA ARG A 188 27.65 -12.72 39.17
C ARG A 188 27.15 -13.24 40.52
N ARG A 189 26.20 -14.18 40.52
CA ARG A 189 25.73 -14.84 41.75
C ARG A 189 26.77 -15.76 42.40
N GLN A 190 27.64 -16.38 41.60
CA GLN A 190 28.72 -17.22 42.12
C GLN A 190 29.90 -16.43 42.69
N ALA A 191 30.14 -15.21 42.20
CA ALA A 191 31.15 -14.30 42.74
C ALA A 191 30.74 -13.66 44.09
N GLU A 192 29.46 -13.75 44.47
CA GLU A 192 28.91 -13.19 45.72
C GLU A 192 28.72 -14.23 46.83
N GLN A 193 29.14 -15.49 46.67
CA GLN A 193 29.20 -16.43 47.80
C GLN A 193 30.55 -16.30 48.54
N PRO A 194 30.59 -15.70 49.75
CA PRO A 194 31.75 -15.84 50.60
C PRO A 194 31.78 -17.28 51.12
N ILE A 195 32.96 -17.90 51.03
CA ILE A 195 33.30 -19.14 51.70
C ILE A 195 32.98 -18.97 53.19
N ARG A 196 31.90 -19.60 53.67
CA ARG A 196 31.69 -19.84 55.10
C ARG A 196 32.19 -21.25 55.40
N GLY A 197 33.39 -21.31 55.96
CA GLY A 197 33.83 -22.41 56.82
C GLY A 197 33.19 -22.31 58.20
#